data_AF-A0A9E3IVI1-F1
#
_entry.id   AF-A0A9E3IVI1-F1
#
_cell.length_a   1.000
_cell.length_b   1.000
_cell.length_c   1.000
_cell.angle_alpha   90.00
_cell.angle_beta   90.00
_cell.angle_gamma   90.00
#
_symmetry.space_group_name_H-M   'P 1'
#
loop_
_entity.id
_entity.type
_entity.pdbx_description
1 polymer ?
#
loop_
_entity_poly.entity_id
_entity_poly.type
_entity_poly.pdbx_seq_one_letter_code
_entity_poly.pdbx_strand_id
1 'polypeptide(L)'
;MIASVAFRNFKALRSTSLALAPFNLVIGPNGSGKTSLIQAILQLRALAKLPLREAVADNERQPEGAEILFRFNPPFDGLEASLTCVSEAVCDLLQVTPLPSGEGVDDWAGLRTRLLSVRSYCFDHEAVASTPALKDGAELASDGCNLAAVLAARRQAFPEAFARFTAELFRLLPEYDELSLIERADQCVQLGLRLADGAELIPAGDLAQGTLCSLAILALAFDPAPPAIVCIEEIDRGIHPRLLRDIRDLLYRLSYPAEAGETRAPVQVIATTHSPYLLDLFREHPEEVVVTEKHGRAARFTRLGDHPDLPGLLAGASLGDLWFSGVLGGVPEDK
;
A
#
# COMPACT_ATOMS: atom_id res chain seq x y z
N MET A 1 13.10 -6.59 -2.21
CA MET A 1 12.07 -5.60 -2.63
C MET A 1 12.61 -4.18 -2.47
N ILE A 2 11.98 -3.12 -2.99
CA ILE A 2 12.58 -1.76 -3.12
C ILE A 2 13.21 -1.33 -1.78
N ALA A 3 14.53 -1.09 -1.82
CA ALA A 3 15.33 -0.64 -0.68
C ALA A 3 15.26 0.88 -0.53
N SER A 4 15.31 1.60 -1.66
CA SER A 4 15.18 3.04 -1.67
C SER A 4 14.68 3.55 -3.00
N VAL A 5 14.10 4.73 -2.97
CA VAL A 5 13.70 5.51 -4.13
C VAL A 5 14.26 6.93 -4.00
N ALA A 6 14.85 7.44 -5.08
CA ALA A 6 15.31 8.82 -5.18
C ALA A 6 14.60 9.53 -6.33
N PHE A 7 14.26 10.79 -6.12
CA PHE A 7 13.50 11.61 -7.05
C PHE A 7 14.29 12.84 -7.44
N ARG A 8 14.31 13.13 -8.74
CA ARG A 8 14.79 14.37 -9.32
C ARG A 8 13.69 14.97 -10.19
N ASN A 9 13.24 16.18 -9.87
CA ASN A 9 12.23 16.94 -10.63
C ASN A 9 10.88 16.23 -10.90
N PHE A 10 10.52 15.19 -10.14
CA PHE A 10 9.26 14.45 -10.32
C PHE A 10 8.13 15.08 -9.49
N LYS A 11 7.20 15.79 -10.13
CA LYS A 11 6.10 16.53 -9.48
C LYS A 11 6.60 17.50 -8.40
N ALA A 12 6.19 17.31 -7.15
CA ALA A 12 6.69 18.07 -6.00
C ALA A 12 8.04 17.57 -5.49
N LEU A 13 8.49 16.37 -5.90
CA LEU A 13 9.71 15.72 -5.45
C LEU A 13 10.90 16.16 -6.31
N ARG A 14 11.49 17.31 -5.95
CA ARG A 14 12.54 17.97 -6.73
C ARG A 14 13.93 17.36 -6.52
N SER A 15 14.30 17.09 -5.28
CA SER A 15 15.53 16.39 -4.91
C SER A 15 15.33 15.79 -3.52
N THR A 16 14.85 14.56 -3.49
CA THR A 16 14.61 13.84 -2.23
C THR A 16 14.76 12.35 -2.45
N SER A 17 15.16 11.64 -1.40
CA SER A 17 15.23 10.18 -1.40
C SER A 17 14.54 9.63 -0.17
N LEU A 18 14.09 8.38 -0.27
CA LEU A 18 13.47 7.65 0.83
C LEU A 18 13.98 6.22 0.81
N ALA A 19 14.60 5.79 1.91
CA ALA A 19 14.78 4.37 2.18
C ALA A 19 13.44 3.76 2.57
N LEU A 20 13.08 2.60 2.02
CA LEU A 20 11.82 1.91 2.26
C LEU A 20 12.05 0.69 3.16
N ALA A 21 11.26 0.60 4.21
CA ALA A 21 11.20 -0.53 5.13
C ALA A 21 10.16 -1.56 4.64
N PRO A 22 10.00 -2.73 5.30
CA PRO A 22 8.90 -3.64 4.98
C PRO A 22 7.53 -2.98 5.14
N PHE A 23 7.34 -2.17 6.18
CA PHE A 23 6.14 -1.35 6.37
C PHE A 23 6.49 0.15 6.35
N ASN A 24 5.66 0.96 5.70
CA ASN A 24 5.87 2.40 5.56
C ASN A 24 4.53 3.13 5.73
N LEU A 25 4.36 3.84 6.85
CA LEU A 25 3.23 4.76 7.05
C LEU A 25 3.63 6.17 6.63
N VAL A 26 3.02 6.70 5.58
CA VAL A 26 3.35 8.00 5.03
C VAL A 26 2.31 9.03 5.45
N ILE A 27 2.75 10.05 6.22
CA ILE A 27 1.91 11.14 6.73
C ILE A 27 2.35 12.50 6.17
N GLY A 28 1.47 13.49 6.18
CA GLY A 28 1.78 14.86 5.75
C GLY A 28 0.59 15.61 5.14
N PRO A 29 0.75 16.89 4.75
CA PRO A 29 -0.35 17.68 4.20
C PRO A 29 -0.72 17.26 2.77
N ASN A 30 -1.80 17.83 2.23
CA ASN A 30 -2.19 17.57 0.84
C ASN A 30 -1.16 18.15 -0.13
N GLY A 31 -0.80 17.35 -1.15
CA GLY A 31 0.21 17.74 -2.14
C GLY A 31 1.67 17.70 -1.63
N SER A 32 1.95 17.04 -0.51
CA SER A 32 3.31 16.80 0.03
C SER A 32 4.07 15.64 -0.63
N GLY A 33 3.49 14.99 -1.64
CA GLY A 33 4.15 13.92 -2.39
C GLY A 33 3.79 12.48 -1.99
N LYS A 34 2.88 12.26 -1.03
CA LYS A 34 2.40 10.91 -0.64
C LYS A 34 1.88 10.09 -1.84
N THR A 35 0.89 10.62 -2.55
CA THR A 35 0.36 9.99 -3.78
C THR A 35 1.41 9.96 -4.90
N SER A 36 2.37 10.90 -4.92
CA SER A 36 3.46 10.89 -5.91
C SER A 36 4.42 9.72 -5.70
N LEU A 37 4.70 9.34 -4.45
CA LEU A 37 5.48 8.15 -4.12
C LEU A 37 4.81 6.87 -4.65
N ILE A 38 3.50 6.72 -4.41
CA ILE A 38 2.72 5.57 -4.90
C ILE A 38 2.71 5.55 -6.44
N GLN A 39 2.48 6.70 -7.08
CA GLN A 39 2.49 6.82 -8.54
C GLN A 39 3.83 6.44 -9.16
N ALA A 40 4.95 6.78 -8.53
CA ALA A 40 6.27 6.40 -9.01
C ALA A 40 6.46 4.87 -9.04
N ILE A 41 6.02 4.19 -7.99
CA ILE A 41 6.06 2.73 -7.88
C ILE A 41 5.14 2.07 -8.93
N LEU A 42 3.97 2.65 -9.17
CA LEU A 42 3.05 2.19 -10.21
C LEU A 42 3.60 2.42 -11.63
N GLN A 43 4.35 3.51 -11.86
CA GLN A 43 5.03 3.74 -13.13
C GLN A 43 6.15 2.74 -13.37
N LEU A 44 6.93 2.41 -12.33
CA LEU A 44 7.93 1.34 -12.39
C LEU A 44 7.29 0.01 -12.84
N ARG A 45 6.16 -0.37 -12.23
CA ARG A 45 5.37 -1.54 -12.65
C ARG A 45 4.89 -1.44 -14.10
N ALA A 46 4.32 -0.30 -14.49
CA ALA A 46 3.75 -0.11 -15.82
C ALA A 46 4.81 -0.25 -16.90
N LEU A 47 5.98 0.36 -16.70
CA LEU A 47 7.10 0.31 -17.64
C LEU A 47 7.79 -1.06 -17.64
N ALA A 48 7.82 -1.79 -16.53
CA ALA A 48 8.32 -3.16 -16.48
C ALA A 48 7.52 -4.15 -17.37
N LYS A 49 6.31 -3.79 -17.81
CA LYS A 49 5.55 -4.58 -18.80
C LYS A 49 6.16 -4.50 -20.20
N LEU A 50 6.84 -3.41 -20.52
CA LEU A 50 7.42 -3.14 -21.83
C LEU A 50 8.81 -3.78 -21.96
N PRO A 51 9.31 -4.00 -23.19
CA PRO A 51 10.71 -4.35 -23.41
C PRO A 51 11.64 -3.28 -22.84
N LEU A 52 12.75 -3.70 -22.21
CA LEU A 52 13.80 -2.77 -21.82
C LEU A 52 14.37 -2.11 -23.07
N ARG A 53 14.61 -0.80 -23.01
CA ARG A 53 15.38 -0.10 -24.05
C ARG A 53 16.86 -0.14 -23.66
N GLU A 54 17.70 -0.40 -24.64
CA GLU A 54 19.16 -0.25 -24.48
C GLU A 54 19.48 1.19 -24.08
N ALA A 55 20.55 1.37 -23.30
CA ALA A 55 21.04 2.69 -22.96
C ALA A 55 21.47 3.41 -24.24
N VAL A 56 20.60 4.27 -24.77
CA VAL A 56 20.98 5.22 -25.81
C VAL A 56 21.99 6.17 -25.18
N ALA A 57 23.17 6.31 -25.81
CA ALA A 57 24.23 7.19 -25.36
C ALA A 57 23.69 8.59 -25.00
N ASP A 58 24.21 9.18 -23.92
CA ASP A 58 23.78 10.40 -23.22
C ASP A 58 23.49 11.67 -24.06
N ASN A 59 23.68 11.65 -25.38
CA ASN A 59 23.65 12.82 -26.25
C ASN A 59 22.26 13.32 -26.68
N GLU A 60 21.16 12.64 -26.31
CA GLU A 60 19.79 13.11 -26.60
C GLU A 60 18.98 13.47 -25.33
N ARG A 61 19.58 13.36 -24.14
CA ARG A 61 18.88 13.62 -22.88
C ARG A 61 18.91 15.10 -22.53
N GLN A 62 17.74 15.67 -22.23
CA GLN A 62 17.69 16.95 -21.54
C GLN A 62 18.25 16.78 -20.12
N PRO A 63 19.31 17.52 -19.74
CA PRO A 63 19.92 17.43 -18.40
C PRO A 63 19.01 17.88 -17.24
N GLU A 64 17.80 18.37 -17.54
CA GLU A 64 16.81 18.88 -16.57
C GLU A 64 15.55 18.01 -16.40
N GLY A 65 15.45 16.88 -17.13
CA GLY A 65 14.28 16.00 -17.10
C GLY A 65 13.99 15.40 -15.71
N ALA A 66 12.74 15.03 -15.48
CA ALA A 66 12.36 14.32 -14.26
C ALA A 66 12.88 12.88 -14.31
N GLU A 67 13.44 12.42 -13.19
CA GLU A 67 14.07 11.10 -13.06
C GLU A 67 13.69 10.47 -11.71
N ILE A 68 13.51 9.15 -11.70
CA ILE A 68 13.27 8.38 -10.49
C ILE A 68 14.20 7.18 -10.48
N LEU A 69 15.01 7.07 -9.43
CA LEU A 69 15.96 5.99 -9.23
C LEU A 69 15.46 5.03 -8.16
N PHE A 70 15.47 3.73 -8.46
CA PHE A 70 15.08 2.68 -7.53
C PHE A 70 16.25 1.72 -7.30
N ARG A 71 16.51 1.45 -6.02
CA ARG A 71 17.40 0.37 -5.57
C ARG A 71 16.60 -0.69 -4.86
N PHE A 72 17.08 -1.93 -4.88
CA PHE A 72 16.36 -3.07 -4.32
C PHE A 72 17.16 -3.75 -3.22
N ASN A 73 16.45 -4.37 -2.28
CA ASN A 73 17.02 -5.28 -1.29
C ASN A 73 17.35 -6.64 -1.94
N PRO A 74 18.21 -7.45 -1.30
CA PRO A 74 18.45 -8.83 -1.71
C PRO A 74 17.16 -9.60 -2.05
N PRO A 75 17.17 -10.47 -3.07
CA PRO A 75 18.33 -10.86 -3.89
C PRO A 75 18.62 -9.92 -5.09
N PHE A 76 17.91 -8.79 -5.22
CA PHE A 76 17.97 -7.90 -6.39
C PHE A 76 18.85 -6.66 -6.16
N ASP A 77 19.66 -6.66 -5.11
CA ASP A 77 20.58 -5.58 -4.71
C ASP A 77 21.73 -5.34 -5.69
N GLY A 78 21.94 -6.26 -6.63
CA GLY A 78 22.84 -6.07 -7.78
C GLY A 78 22.23 -5.25 -8.92
N LEU A 79 20.96 -4.82 -8.81
CA LEU A 79 20.24 -4.07 -9.85
C LEU A 79 19.86 -2.67 -9.38
N GLU A 80 19.92 -1.73 -10.31
CA GLU A 80 19.36 -0.38 -10.17
C GLU A 80 18.41 -0.12 -11.34
N ALA A 81 17.24 0.46 -11.06
CA ALA A 81 16.26 0.83 -12.08
C ALA A 81 16.08 2.35 -12.11
N SER A 82 16.29 2.98 -13.26
CA SER A 82 16.02 4.40 -13.49
C SER A 82 14.81 4.57 -14.40
N LEU A 83 13.90 5.46 -14.01
CA LEU A 83 12.82 5.97 -14.84
C LEU A 83 13.16 7.36 -15.35
N THR A 84 13.17 7.54 -16.66
CA THR A 84 13.27 8.88 -17.29
C THR A 84 11.89 9.34 -17.73
N CYS A 85 11.61 10.63 -17.54
CA CYS A 85 10.28 11.17 -17.73
C CYS A 85 10.22 12.30 -18.76
N VAL A 86 9.22 12.23 -19.64
CA VAL A 86 8.91 13.23 -20.67
C VAL A 86 8.18 14.46 -20.12
N SER A 87 7.65 14.35 -18.90
CA SER A 87 7.07 15.45 -18.15
C SER A 87 7.30 15.25 -16.65
N GLU A 88 6.94 16.24 -15.82
CA GLU A 88 7.04 16.12 -14.36
C GLU A 88 6.21 14.96 -13.77
N ALA A 89 5.31 14.35 -14.53
CA ALA A 89 4.36 13.35 -14.04
C ALA A 89 4.34 12.03 -14.82
N VAL A 90 4.93 11.97 -16.02
CA VAL A 90 4.82 10.83 -16.93
C VAL A 90 6.20 10.38 -17.35
N CYS A 91 6.53 9.13 -16.99
CA CYS A 91 7.73 8.43 -17.39
C CYS A 91 7.43 7.41 -18.48
N ASP A 92 8.30 7.37 -19.49
CA ASP A 92 8.12 6.56 -20.71
C ASP A 92 9.31 5.63 -20.96
N LEU A 93 10.36 5.75 -20.16
CA LEU A 93 11.57 4.96 -20.26
C LEU A 93 11.91 4.33 -18.91
N LEU A 94 12.09 3.01 -18.91
CA LEU A 94 12.71 2.25 -17.82
C LEU A 94 14.05 1.71 -18.31
N GLN A 95 15.10 2.01 -17.55
CA GLN A 95 16.41 1.40 -17.70
C GLN A 95 16.74 0.59 -16.45
N VAL A 96 17.37 -0.55 -16.65
CA VAL A 96 17.84 -1.41 -15.57
C VAL A 96 19.32 -1.66 -15.81
N THR A 97 20.14 -1.33 -14.82
CA THR A 97 21.60 -1.41 -14.90
C THR A 97 22.14 -2.26 -13.76
N PRO A 98 23.06 -3.19 -14.02
CA PRO A 98 23.79 -3.88 -12.96
C PRO A 98 24.65 -2.91 -12.16
N LEU A 99 24.68 -3.04 -10.84
CA LEU A 99 25.51 -2.22 -9.97
C LEU A 99 26.96 -2.72 -9.97
N PRO A 100 27.98 -1.83 -10.02
CA PRO A 100 29.38 -2.22 -10.06
C PRO A 100 29.89 -2.93 -8.79
N SER A 101 29.15 -2.82 -7.67
CA SER A 101 29.55 -3.35 -6.37
C SER A 101 29.68 -4.88 -6.34
N GLY A 102 29.08 -5.61 -7.29
CA GLY A 102 29.22 -7.07 -7.41
C GLY A 102 28.53 -7.87 -6.29
N GLU A 103 27.83 -7.21 -5.37
CA GLU A 103 26.97 -7.82 -4.36
C GLU A 103 25.54 -7.91 -4.91
N GLY A 104 24.99 -9.13 -5.02
CA GLY A 104 23.63 -9.38 -5.50
C GLY A 104 23.54 -10.10 -6.85
N VAL A 105 22.33 -10.55 -7.21
CA VAL A 105 22.08 -11.27 -8.47
C VAL A 105 21.53 -10.30 -9.52
N ASP A 106 22.14 -10.29 -10.70
CA ASP A 106 21.59 -9.66 -11.91
C ASP A 106 20.43 -10.51 -12.46
N ASP A 107 19.31 -10.53 -11.72
CA ASP A 107 18.09 -11.27 -12.07
C ASP A 107 16.95 -10.31 -12.41
N TRP A 108 17.05 -9.69 -13.58
CA TRP A 108 15.96 -8.86 -14.11
C TRP A 108 14.66 -9.65 -14.28
N ALA A 109 14.72 -10.93 -14.67
CA ALA A 109 13.51 -11.73 -14.91
C ALA A 109 12.72 -11.97 -13.61
N GLY A 110 13.40 -12.32 -12.52
CA GLY A 110 12.82 -12.45 -11.20
C GLY A 110 12.33 -11.12 -10.64
N LEU A 111 13.11 -10.04 -10.80
CA LEU A 111 12.71 -8.70 -10.38
C LEU A 111 11.45 -8.26 -11.12
N ARG A 112 11.43 -8.39 -12.45
CA ARG A 112 10.27 -8.07 -13.30
C ARG A 112 9.03 -8.82 -12.86
N THR A 113 9.15 -10.11 -12.55
CA THR A 113 8.01 -10.92 -12.03
C THR A 113 7.44 -10.31 -10.75
N ARG A 114 8.29 -9.88 -9.82
CA ARG A 114 7.87 -9.19 -8.57
C ARG A 114 7.29 -7.80 -8.83
N LEU A 115 7.87 -7.02 -9.75
CA LEU A 115 7.36 -5.69 -10.11
C LEU A 115 5.97 -5.76 -10.75
N LEU A 116 5.70 -6.79 -11.56
CA LEU A 116 4.41 -6.98 -12.21
C LEU A 116 3.28 -7.30 -11.20
N SER A 117 3.61 -7.88 -10.06
CA SER A 117 2.62 -8.16 -9.00
C SER A 117 2.33 -6.98 -8.10
N VAL A 118 3.05 -5.85 -8.19
CA VAL A 118 2.78 -4.63 -7.42
C VAL A 118 1.33 -4.15 -7.61
N ARG A 119 0.64 -3.79 -6.52
CA ARG A 119 -0.74 -3.27 -6.57
C ARG A 119 -0.88 -2.02 -5.72
N SER A 120 -1.85 -1.19 -6.10
CA SER A 120 -2.29 -0.04 -5.33
C SER A 120 -3.79 -0.14 -5.12
N TYR A 121 -4.23 0.13 -3.90
CA TYR A 121 -5.62 0.09 -3.50
C TYR A 121 -6.05 1.45 -2.97
N CYS A 122 -7.24 1.86 -3.38
CA CYS A 122 -7.99 2.99 -2.84
C CYS A 122 -9.44 2.52 -2.82
N PHE A 123 -9.82 1.85 -1.74
CA PHE A 123 -11.10 1.17 -1.66
C PHE A 123 -12.24 2.19 -1.63
N ASP A 124 -13.16 2.02 -2.56
CA ASP A 124 -14.41 2.76 -2.57
C ASP A 124 -15.53 1.85 -2.09
N HIS A 125 -16.24 2.26 -1.05
CA HIS A 125 -17.29 1.43 -0.45
C HIS A 125 -18.45 1.09 -1.39
N GLU A 126 -18.85 1.99 -2.29
CA GLU A 126 -19.90 1.69 -3.28
C GLU A 126 -19.40 0.66 -4.29
N ALA A 127 -18.14 0.80 -4.73
CA ALA A 127 -17.47 -0.20 -5.55
C ALA A 127 -17.44 -1.54 -4.80
N VAL A 128 -16.91 -1.60 -3.57
CA VAL A 128 -16.82 -2.83 -2.78
C VAL A 128 -18.16 -3.53 -2.59
N ALA A 129 -19.26 -2.77 -2.49
CA ALA A 129 -20.62 -3.30 -2.37
C ALA A 129 -21.22 -3.83 -3.69
N SER A 130 -20.51 -3.73 -4.81
CA SER A 130 -20.99 -4.15 -6.13
C SER A 130 -21.25 -5.66 -6.22
N THR A 131 -22.02 -6.05 -7.23
CA THR A 131 -22.30 -7.45 -7.58
C THR A 131 -21.52 -7.83 -8.86
N PRO A 132 -20.21 -8.13 -8.76
CA PRO A 132 -19.35 -8.42 -9.90
C PRO A 132 -19.67 -9.77 -10.56
N ALA A 133 -19.21 -9.96 -11.81
CA ALA A 133 -19.24 -11.26 -12.46
C ALA A 133 -18.23 -12.21 -11.79
N LEU A 134 -18.60 -13.48 -11.58
CA LEU A 134 -17.77 -14.50 -10.92
C LEU A 134 -16.39 -14.66 -11.59
N LYS A 135 -16.33 -14.51 -12.92
CA LYS A 135 -15.09 -14.57 -13.71
C LYS A 135 -14.06 -13.51 -13.33
N ASP A 136 -14.48 -12.42 -12.68
CA ASP A 136 -13.62 -11.32 -12.28
C ASP A 136 -12.95 -11.58 -10.92
N GLY A 137 -13.10 -12.78 -10.32
CA GLY A 137 -12.58 -13.14 -9.00
C GLY A 137 -11.11 -13.57 -8.93
N ALA A 138 -10.34 -13.41 -10.00
CA ALA A 138 -8.94 -13.84 -10.03
C ALA A 138 -8.05 -13.03 -9.05
N GLU A 139 -8.23 -11.70 -9.05
CA GLU A 139 -7.43 -10.75 -8.29
C GLU A 139 -8.29 -9.55 -7.85
N LEU A 140 -8.09 -9.05 -6.64
CA LEU A 140 -8.82 -7.88 -6.13
C LEU A 140 -8.47 -6.61 -6.93
N ALA A 141 -9.51 -5.93 -7.42
CA ALA A 141 -9.42 -4.65 -8.12
C ALA A 141 -8.98 -3.53 -7.17
N SER A 142 -8.41 -2.45 -7.73
CA SER A 142 -7.85 -1.34 -6.93
C SER A 142 -8.88 -0.60 -6.10
N ASP A 143 -10.13 -0.52 -6.57
CA ASP A 143 -11.26 0.07 -5.87
C ASP A 143 -12.05 -0.95 -5.03
N GLY A 144 -11.75 -2.24 -5.19
CA GLY A 144 -12.44 -3.34 -4.53
C GLY A 144 -13.75 -3.77 -5.19
N CYS A 145 -14.09 -3.29 -6.39
CA CYS A 145 -15.39 -3.55 -7.05
C CYS A 145 -15.75 -5.03 -7.23
N ASN A 146 -14.74 -5.91 -7.25
CA ASN A 146 -14.90 -7.34 -7.46
C ASN A 146 -14.73 -8.17 -6.19
N LEU A 147 -14.79 -7.57 -4.99
CA LEU A 147 -14.56 -8.27 -3.72
C LEU A 147 -15.40 -9.55 -3.58
N ALA A 148 -16.70 -9.50 -3.90
CA ALA A 148 -17.58 -10.67 -3.80
C ALA A 148 -17.12 -11.83 -4.70
N ALA A 149 -16.69 -11.54 -5.94
CA ALA A 149 -16.17 -12.56 -6.85
C ALA A 149 -14.83 -13.13 -6.37
N VAL A 150 -13.95 -12.28 -5.83
CA VAL A 150 -12.66 -12.71 -5.26
C VAL A 150 -12.90 -13.66 -4.09
N LEU A 151 -13.76 -13.29 -3.14
CA LEU A 151 -14.08 -14.14 -1.99
C LEU A 151 -14.73 -15.46 -2.41
N ALA A 152 -15.62 -15.45 -3.41
CA ALA A 152 -16.21 -16.68 -3.95
C ALA A 152 -15.15 -17.60 -4.58
N ALA A 153 -14.24 -17.04 -5.38
CA ALA A 153 -13.13 -17.79 -5.97
C ALA A 153 -12.18 -18.34 -4.90
N ARG A 154 -11.85 -17.56 -3.87
CA ARG A 154 -10.98 -18.00 -2.76
C ARG A 154 -11.63 -19.06 -1.89
N ARG A 155 -12.94 -18.98 -1.63
CA ARG A 155 -13.70 -20.02 -0.94
C ARG A 155 -13.58 -21.39 -1.62
N GLN A 156 -13.58 -21.41 -2.95
CA GLN A 156 -13.45 -22.64 -3.74
C GLN A 156 -11.99 -23.10 -3.86
N ALA A 157 -11.06 -22.21 -4.17
CA ALA A 157 -9.67 -22.56 -4.46
C ALA A 157 -8.80 -22.78 -3.21
N PHE A 158 -9.10 -22.09 -2.10
CA PHE A 158 -8.29 -22.08 -0.88
C PHE A 158 -9.16 -22.13 0.39
N PRO A 159 -9.91 -23.23 0.61
CA PRO A 159 -10.91 -23.31 1.68
C PRO A 159 -10.33 -23.11 3.09
N GLU A 160 -9.10 -23.56 3.35
CA GLU A 160 -8.44 -23.38 4.65
C GLU A 160 -8.07 -21.92 4.91
N ALA A 161 -7.53 -21.22 3.91
CA ALA A 161 -7.27 -19.78 4.00
C ALA A 161 -8.57 -18.99 4.16
N PHE A 162 -9.62 -19.37 3.43
CA PHE A 162 -10.94 -18.75 3.53
C PHE A 162 -11.59 -18.97 4.92
N ALA A 163 -11.39 -20.13 5.54
CA ALA A 163 -11.85 -20.39 6.89
C ALA A 163 -11.14 -19.49 7.92
N ARG A 164 -9.81 -19.31 7.80
CA ARG A 164 -9.05 -18.38 8.65
C ARG A 164 -9.48 -16.93 8.45
N PHE A 165 -9.70 -16.53 7.19
CA PHE A 165 -10.26 -15.21 6.84
C PHE A 165 -11.63 -14.99 7.52
N THR A 166 -12.53 -15.97 7.44
CA THR A 166 -13.88 -15.87 8.01
C THR A 166 -13.85 -15.82 9.54
N ALA A 167 -12.96 -16.60 10.17
CA ALA A 167 -12.77 -16.54 11.62
C ALA A 167 -12.26 -15.15 12.06
N GLU A 168 -11.33 -14.55 11.32
CA GLU A 168 -10.81 -13.22 11.60
C GLU A 168 -11.86 -12.12 11.34
N LEU A 169 -12.70 -12.29 10.31
CA LEU A 169 -13.82 -11.39 10.03
C LEU A 169 -14.75 -11.24 11.24
N PHE A 170 -15.19 -12.36 11.83
CA PHE A 170 -16.10 -12.32 12.98
C PHE A 170 -15.41 -11.97 14.30
N ARG A 171 -14.08 -12.09 14.37
CA ARG A 171 -13.31 -11.50 15.48
C ARG A 171 -13.32 -9.97 15.40
N LEU A 172 -13.17 -9.42 14.19
CA LEU A 172 -13.08 -7.99 13.93
C LEU A 172 -14.45 -7.30 13.97
N LEU A 173 -15.49 -7.98 13.47
CA LEU A 173 -16.87 -7.50 13.42
C LEU A 173 -17.80 -8.52 14.12
N PRO A 174 -17.81 -8.57 15.46
CA PRO A 174 -18.54 -9.57 16.24
C PRO A 174 -20.06 -9.41 16.16
N GLU A 175 -20.57 -8.31 15.58
CA GLU A 175 -21.98 -8.14 15.28
C GLU A 175 -22.49 -9.08 14.17
N TYR A 176 -21.59 -9.71 13.41
CA TYR A 176 -21.92 -10.67 12.35
C TYR A 176 -21.40 -12.08 12.66
N ASP A 177 -22.10 -13.11 12.16
CA ASP A 177 -21.73 -14.53 12.35
C ASP A 177 -21.72 -15.38 11.05
N GLU A 178 -22.21 -14.83 9.93
CA GLU A 178 -22.19 -15.50 8.63
C GLU A 178 -21.80 -14.54 7.49
N LEU A 179 -20.93 -15.01 6.59
CA LEU A 179 -20.59 -14.35 5.33
C LEU A 179 -21.31 -15.09 4.20
N SER A 180 -22.28 -14.41 3.58
CA SER A 180 -23.05 -14.94 2.46
C SER A 180 -22.45 -14.50 1.13
N LEU A 181 -22.23 -15.47 0.24
CA LEU A 181 -21.79 -15.26 -1.14
C LEU A 181 -22.73 -16.03 -2.06
N ILE A 182 -23.68 -15.31 -2.67
CA ILE A 182 -24.77 -15.87 -3.48
C ILE A 182 -24.44 -15.69 -4.95
N GLU A 183 -24.18 -16.81 -5.63
CA GLU A 183 -24.04 -16.86 -7.08
C GLU A 183 -25.43 -16.78 -7.74
N ARG A 184 -25.65 -15.75 -8.55
CA ARG A 184 -26.89 -15.49 -9.27
C ARG A 184 -26.91 -16.20 -10.63
N ALA A 185 -28.11 -16.34 -11.21
CA ALA A 185 -28.29 -16.99 -12.52
C ALA A 185 -27.53 -16.29 -13.66
N ASP A 186 -27.25 -15.00 -13.54
CA ASP A 186 -26.49 -14.18 -14.48
C ASP A 186 -24.96 -14.29 -14.29
N GLN A 187 -24.48 -15.25 -13.48
CA GLN A 187 -23.07 -15.44 -13.15
C GLN A 187 -22.44 -14.28 -12.36
N CYS A 188 -23.26 -13.46 -11.70
CA CYS A 188 -22.80 -12.44 -10.76
C CYS A 188 -22.83 -12.96 -9.32
N VAL A 189 -21.96 -12.41 -8.45
CA VAL A 189 -21.88 -12.81 -7.03
C VAL A 189 -22.33 -11.66 -6.14
N GLN A 190 -23.32 -11.92 -5.29
CA GLN A 190 -23.77 -10.97 -4.27
C GLN A 190 -23.14 -11.32 -2.93
N LEU A 191 -22.65 -10.30 -2.23
CA LEU A 191 -22.12 -10.40 -0.87
C LEU A 191 -23.14 -9.91 0.16
N GLY A 192 -23.14 -10.52 1.33
CA GLY A 192 -23.88 -10.04 2.50
C GLY A 192 -23.32 -10.61 3.80
N LEU A 193 -23.64 -9.98 4.93
CA LEU A 193 -23.29 -10.43 6.27
C LEU A 193 -24.55 -10.64 7.10
N ARG A 194 -24.65 -11.75 7.84
CA ARG A 194 -25.77 -12.01 8.74
C ARG A 194 -25.46 -11.47 10.13
N LEU A 195 -26.43 -10.79 10.75
CA LEU A 195 -26.33 -10.34 12.14
C LEU A 195 -26.37 -11.52 13.11
N ALA A 196 -25.57 -11.43 14.17
CA ALA A 196 -25.49 -12.47 15.20
C ALA A 196 -26.73 -12.52 16.12
N ASP A 197 -27.50 -11.43 16.23
CA ASP A 197 -28.62 -11.28 17.18
C ASP A 197 -30.01 -11.57 16.58
N GLY A 198 -30.10 -11.68 15.26
CA GLY A 198 -31.32 -12.01 14.54
C GLY A 198 -30.95 -12.41 13.12
N ALA A 199 -31.60 -13.43 12.57
CA ALA A 199 -31.20 -14.10 11.32
C ALA A 199 -31.25 -13.22 10.04
N GLU A 200 -31.31 -11.89 10.17
CA GLU A 200 -31.29 -10.92 9.10
C GLU A 200 -29.94 -10.94 8.36
N LEU A 201 -30.01 -11.16 7.05
CA LEU A 201 -28.88 -11.04 6.14
C LEU A 201 -28.88 -9.63 5.58
N ILE A 202 -27.83 -8.86 5.88
CA ILE A 202 -27.62 -7.52 5.35
C ILE A 202 -26.82 -7.62 4.05
N PRO A 203 -27.37 -7.23 2.89
CA PRO A 203 -26.64 -7.24 1.63
C PRO A 203 -25.55 -6.15 1.63
N ALA A 204 -24.50 -6.32 0.82
CA ALA A 204 -23.34 -5.44 0.82
C ALA A 204 -23.68 -3.95 0.61
N GLY A 205 -24.69 -3.63 -0.19
CA GLY A 205 -25.13 -2.25 -0.43
C GLY A 205 -25.70 -1.53 0.80
N ASP A 206 -26.11 -2.28 1.83
CA ASP A 206 -26.68 -1.74 3.07
C ASP A 206 -25.67 -1.81 4.25
N LEU A 207 -24.47 -2.36 4.03
CA LEU A 207 -23.42 -2.41 5.04
C LEU A 207 -22.75 -1.05 5.23
N ALA A 208 -22.28 -0.78 6.44
CA ALA A 208 -21.53 0.43 6.72
C ALA A 208 -20.22 0.50 5.90
N GLN A 209 -19.83 1.70 5.48
CA GLN A 209 -18.60 1.95 4.75
C GLN A 209 -17.36 1.31 5.43
N GLY A 210 -17.21 1.51 6.74
CA GLY A 210 -16.09 0.95 7.50
C GLY A 210 -16.05 -0.59 7.49
N THR A 211 -17.20 -1.25 7.47
CA THR A 211 -17.32 -2.71 7.34
C THR A 211 -16.81 -3.19 5.99
N LEU A 212 -17.26 -2.55 4.91
CA LEU A 212 -16.85 -2.89 3.53
C LEU A 212 -15.34 -2.67 3.32
N CYS A 213 -14.80 -1.52 3.76
CA CYS A 213 -13.37 -1.23 3.68
C CYS A 213 -12.54 -2.22 4.52
N SER A 214 -12.99 -2.55 5.74
CA SER A 214 -12.32 -3.55 6.58
C SER A 214 -12.31 -4.93 5.92
N LEU A 215 -13.42 -5.32 5.28
CA LEU A 215 -13.53 -6.59 4.56
C LEU A 215 -12.57 -6.67 3.36
N ALA A 216 -12.40 -5.57 2.62
CA ALA A 216 -11.47 -5.50 1.50
C ALA A 216 -9.99 -5.61 1.95
N ILE A 217 -9.62 -4.91 3.04
CA ILE A 217 -8.28 -5.02 3.65
C ILE A 217 -8.04 -6.43 4.19
N LEU A 218 -9.04 -7.01 4.85
CA LEU A 218 -8.99 -8.39 5.35
C LEU A 218 -8.80 -9.39 4.20
N ALA A 219 -9.51 -9.22 3.08
CA ALA A 219 -9.38 -10.09 1.92
C ALA A 219 -7.97 -10.04 1.33
N LEU A 220 -7.35 -8.86 1.30
CA LEU A 220 -5.97 -8.69 0.89
C LEU A 220 -4.98 -9.35 1.86
N ALA A 221 -5.18 -9.17 3.18
CA ALA A 221 -4.31 -9.72 4.22
C ALA A 221 -4.30 -11.25 4.28
N PHE A 222 -5.38 -11.89 3.81
CA PHE A 222 -5.54 -13.34 3.75
C PHE A 222 -5.45 -13.91 2.33
N ASP A 223 -5.03 -13.12 1.34
CA ASP A 223 -4.77 -13.65 0.00
C ASP A 223 -3.60 -14.66 0.09
N PRO A 224 -3.78 -15.92 -0.38
CA PRO A 224 -2.72 -16.92 -0.38
C PRO A 224 -1.50 -16.57 -1.23
N ALA A 225 -1.65 -15.68 -2.20
CA ALA A 225 -0.60 -15.23 -3.11
C ALA A 225 -0.62 -13.70 -3.24
N PRO A 226 -0.31 -12.96 -2.16
CA PRO A 226 -0.47 -11.52 -2.16
C PRO A 226 0.56 -10.84 -3.09
N PRO A 227 0.29 -9.61 -3.55
CA PRO A 227 1.23 -8.76 -4.27
C PRO A 227 2.58 -8.66 -3.58
N ALA A 228 3.63 -8.43 -4.36
CA ALA A 228 4.95 -8.21 -3.78
C ALA A 228 4.98 -6.85 -3.02
N ILE A 229 4.48 -5.77 -3.65
CA ILE A 229 4.29 -4.46 -3.00
C ILE A 229 2.79 -4.15 -2.99
N VAL A 230 2.31 -3.67 -1.86
CA VAL A 230 0.95 -3.15 -1.67
C VAL A 230 1.06 -1.67 -1.30
N CYS A 231 0.50 -0.81 -2.15
CA CYS A 231 0.26 0.60 -1.82
C CYS A 231 -1.20 0.76 -1.42
N ILE A 232 -1.50 1.46 -0.33
CA ILE A 232 -2.89 1.73 0.08
C ILE A 232 -3.01 3.22 0.43
N GLU A 233 -3.90 3.92 -0.27
CA GLU A 233 -4.20 5.32 0.02
C GLU A 233 -5.29 5.44 1.08
N GLU A 234 -5.09 6.34 2.05
CA GLU A 234 -6.05 6.67 3.11
C GLU A 234 -6.58 5.41 3.84
N ILE A 235 -5.66 4.63 4.41
CA ILE A 235 -5.96 3.28 4.93
C ILE A 235 -7.02 3.23 6.05
N ASP A 236 -7.27 4.37 6.67
CA ASP A 236 -8.22 4.58 7.77
C ASP A 236 -9.57 5.19 7.32
N ARG A 237 -9.75 5.47 6.02
CA ARG A 237 -10.92 6.19 5.52
C ARG A 237 -12.23 5.44 5.81
N GLY A 238 -13.10 6.10 6.58
CA GLY A 238 -14.41 5.55 6.96
C GLY A 238 -14.36 4.44 8.02
N ILE A 239 -13.17 4.15 8.56
CA ILE A 239 -12.96 3.13 9.59
C ILE A 239 -13.08 3.78 10.97
N HIS A 240 -13.84 3.14 11.85
CA HIS A 240 -13.99 3.62 13.21
C HIS A 240 -12.64 3.53 13.97
N PRO A 241 -12.22 4.54 14.77
CA PRO A 241 -10.92 4.56 15.44
C PRO A 241 -10.56 3.31 16.25
N ARG A 242 -11.57 2.65 16.85
CA ARG A 242 -11.37 1.39 17.60
C ARG A 242 -10.90 0.21 16.75
N LEU A 243 -11.14 0.23 15.45
CA LEU A 243 -10.71 -0.83 14.51
C LEU A 243 -9.34 -0.54 13.87
N LEU A 244 -8.77 0.65 14.06
CA LEU A 244 -7.50 1.02 13.42
C LEU A 244 -6.34 0.11 13.83
N ARG A 245 -6.38 -0.42 15.06
CA ARG A 245 -5.41 -1.41 15.51
C ARG A 245 -5.53 -2.70 14.71
N ASP A 246 -6.74 -3.23 14.55
CA ASP A 246 -6.95 -4.43 13.75
C ASP A 246 -6.55 -4.20 12.29
N ILE A 247 -6.85 -3.03 11.71
CA ILE A 247 -6.41 -2.69 10.35
C ILE A 247 -4.88 -2.67 10.22
N ARG A 248 -4.17 -2.04 11.16
CA ARG A 248 -2.71 -2.08 11.19
C ARG A 248 -2.22 -3.53 11.28
N ASP A 249 -2.79 -4.33 12.17
CA ASP A 249 -2.37 -5.71 12.40
C ASP A 249 -2.59 -6.60 11.16
N LEU A 250 -3.66 -6.36 10.38
CA LEU A 250 -3.88 -7.00 9.08
C LEU A 250 -2.80 -6.65 8.05
N LEU A 251 -2.32 -5.41 8.03
CA LEU A 251 -1.23 -5.02 7.14
C LEU A 251 0.15 -5.48 7.67
N TYR A 252 0.33 -5.55 8.98
CA TYR A 252 1.53 -6.14 9.59
C TYR A 252 1.61 -7.63 9.28
N ARG A 253 0.49 -8.35 9.26
CA ARG A 253 0.44 -9.73 8.77
C ARG A 253 1.07 -9.81 7.37
N LEU A 254 0.74 -8.90 6.46
CA LEU A 254 1.32 -8.86 5.11
C LEU A 254 2.83 -8.60 5.12
N SER A 255 3.30 -7.60 5.88
CA SER A 255 4.71 -7.21 5.92
C SER A 255 5.62 -8.13 6.73
N TYR A 256 5.06 -8.76 7.76
CA TYR A 256 5.79 -9.58 8.73
C TYR A 256 5.13 -10.96 8.87
N PRO A 257 5.05 -11.77 7.78
CA PRO A 257 4.34 -13.05 7.79
C PRO A 257 4.83 -14.01 8.87
N ALA A 258 6.13 -14.01 9.17
CA ALA A 258 6.72 -14.89 10.17
C ALA A 258 6.15 -14.65 11.58
N GLU A 259 5.84 -13.40 11.94
CA GLU A 259 5.22 -13.04 13.22
C GLU A 259 3.76 -13.54 13.31
N ALA A 260 3.10 -13.67 12.16
CA ALA A 260 1.79 -14.29 12.01
C ALA A 260 1.84 -15.82 11.81
N GLY A 261 3.02 -16.44 11.91
CA GLY A 261 3.22 -17.88 11.72
C GLY A 261 3.09 -18.34 10.27
N GLU A 262 3.28 -17.45 9.29
CA GLU A 262 3.21 -17.76 7.86
C GLU A 262 4.59 -17.90 7.21
N THR A 263 4.71 -18.79 6.23
CA THR A 263 5.97 -19.10 5.53
C THR A 263 6.11 -18.42 4.17
N ARG A 264 5.11 -17.62 3.77
CA ARG A 264 5.15 -16.87 2.50
C ARG A 264 6.16 -15.72 2.54
N ALA A 265 6.49 -15.19 1.37
CA ALA A 265 7.34 -14.00 1.27
C ALA A 265 6.67 -12.76 1.93
N PRO A 266 7.46 -11.90 2.59
CA PRO A 266 7.01 -10.59 3.04
C PRO A 266 6.49 -9.71 1.89
N VAL A 267 5.46 -8.91 2.19
CA VAL A 267 4.93 -7.88 1.30
C VAL A 267 5.41 -6.51 1.78
N GLN A 268 5.99 -5.69 0.89
CA GLN A 268 6.27 -4.31 1.27
C GLN A 268 4.97 -3.51 1.22
N VAL A 269 4.59 -2.91 2.34
CA VAL A 269 3.40 -2.07 2.46
C VAL A 269 3.79 -0.60 2.49
N ILE A 270 3.12 0.20 1.67
CA ILE A 270 3.20 1.66 1.65
C ILE A 270 1.79 2.19 1.84
N ALA A 271 1.49 2.63 3.05
CA ALA A 271 0.19 3.12 3.45
C ALA A 271 0.24 4.64 3.61
N THR A 272 -0.83 5.35 3.25
CA THR A 272 -0.99 6.77 3.61
C THR A 272 -2.13 6.94 4.61
N THR A 273 -2.00 7.92 5.49
CA THR A 273 -3.07 8.27 6.44
C THR A 273 -3.08 9.76 6.76
N HIS A 274 -4.25 10.25 7.16
CA HIS A 274 -4.44 11.55 7.76
C HIS A 274 -4.91 11.47 9.23
N SER A 275 -4.95 10.26 9.82
CA SER A 275 -5.46 10.04 11.17
C SER A 275 -4.36 10.09 12.23
N PRO A 276 -4.43 11.05 13.17
CA PRO A 276 -3.58 11.06 14.36
C PRO A 276 -3.71 9.77 15.18
N TYR A 277 -4.91 9.18 15.24
CA TYR A 277 -5.17 7.96 16.01
C TYR A 277 -4.48 6.73 15.41
N LEU A 278 -4.37 6.66 14.09
CA LEU A 278 -3.61 5.60 13.44
C LEU A 278 -2.11 5.80 13.67
N LEU A 279 -1.63 7.05 13.57
CA LEU A 279 -0.23 7.39 13.84
C LEU A 279 0.19 7.00 15.27
N ASP A 280 -0.70 7.15 16.26
CA ASP A 280 -0.43 6.74 17.65
C ASP A 280 -0.09 5.25 17.81
N LEU A 281 -0.55 4.40 16.88
CA LEU A 281 -0.23 2.97 16.88
C LEU A 281 1.22 2.67 16.46
N PHE A 282 1.97 3.67 15.97
CA PHE A 282 3.36 3.55 15.53
C PHE A 282 4.36 4.11 16.54
N ARG A 283 3.91 4.40 17.77
CA ARG A 283 4.76 4.92 18.85
C ARG A 283 6.01 4.07 19.13
N GLU A 284 5.87 2.75 19.03
CA GLU A 284 6.96 1.78 19.25
C GLU A 284 7.76 1.48 17.97
N HIS A 285 7.29 1.95 16.81
CA HIS A 285 7.88 1.73 15.48
C HIS A 285 8.04 3.04 14.68
N PRO A 286 8.65 4.09 15.24
CA PRO A 286 8.78 5.38 14.55
C PRO A 286 9.65 5.30 13.28
N GLU A 287 10.52 4.29 13.17
CA GLU A 287 11.27 3.99 11.95
C GLU A 287 10.37 3.61 10.76
N GLU A 288 9.12 3.20 10.98
CA GLU A 288 8.17 2.88 9.91
C GLU A 288 7.40 4.10 9.41
N VAL A 289 7.43 5.21 10.16
CA VAL A 289 6.71 6.43 9.82
C VAL A 289 7.56 7.36 8.96
N VAL A 290 7.01 7.78 7.84
CA VAL A 290 7.59 8.76 6.91
C VAL A 290 6.77 10.04 6.97
N VAL A 291 7.39 11.10 7.47
CA VAL A 291 6.82 12.45 7.47
C VAL A 291 7.16 13.12 6.15
N THR A 292 6.13 13.62 5.48
CA THR A 292 6.23 14.32 4.21
C THR A 292 5.92 15.79 4.42
N GLU A 293 6.85 16.66 4.04
CA GLU A 293 6.73 18.11 4.20
C GLU A 293 6.78 18.78 2.84
N LYS A 294 6.12 19.92 2.72
CA LYS A 294 6.13 20.73 1.50
C LYS A 294 6.65 22.12 1.83
N HIS A 295 7.82 22.46 1.30
CA HIS A 295 8.43 23.78 1.39
C HIS A 295 8.36 24.44 0.02
N GLY A 296 7.43 25.39 -0.15
CA GLY A 296 7.14 26.00 -1.45
C GLY A 296 6.73 24.96 -2.51
N ARG A 297 7.60 24.71 -3.50
CA ARG A 297 7.36 23.73 -4.59
C ARG A 297 8.07 22.39 -4.41
N ALA A 298 8.87 22.24 -3.34
CA ALA A 298 9.65 21.04 -3.08
C ALA A 298 9.07 20.27 -1.89
N ALA A 299 8.92 18.97 -2.06
CA ALA A 299 8.57 18.05 -1.00
C ALA A 299 9.81 17.31 -0.47
N ARG A 300 9.85 17.09 0.84
CA ARG A 300 10.91 16.36 1.55
C ARG A 300 10.32 15.18 2.30
N PHE A 301 11.04 14.07 2.30
CA PHE A 301 10.74 12.91 3.11
C PHE A 301 11.73 12.81 4.27
N THR A 302 11.21 12.57 5.47
CA THR A 302 12.02 12.27 6.66
C THR A 302 11.41 11.08 7.39
N ARG A 303 12.25 10.20 7.95
CA ARG A 303 11.78 9.15 8.85
C ARG A 303 11.58 9.76 10.22
N LEU A 304 10.47 9.43 10.86
CA LEU A 304 10.21 9.91 12.21
C LEU A 304 11.28 9.39 13.19
N GLY A 305 11.75 8.15 13.02
CA GLY A 305 12.85 7.57 13.80
C GLY A 305 14.19 8.33 13.71
N ASP A 306 14.39 9.16 12.69
CA ASP A 306 15.60 9.99 12.54
C ASP A 306 15.48 11.33 13.30
N HIS A 307 14.34 11.62 13.92
CA HIS A 307 14.12 12.88 14.65
C HIS A 307 14.96 12.90 15.94
N PRO A 308 15.89 13.87 16.11
CA PRO A 308 16.92 13.83 17.14
C PRO A 308 16.38 13.88 18.57
N ASP A 309 15.23 14.54 18.78
CA ASP A 309 14.58 14.67 20.09
C ASP A 309 13.30 13.80 20.20
N LEU A 310 13.15 12.78 19.36
CA LEU A 310 11.95 11.93 19.40
C LEU A 310 11.69 11.32 20.79
N PRO A 311 12.70 10.78 21.52
CA PRO A 311 12.46 10.22 22.84
C PRO A 311 11.94 11.25 23.86
N GLY A 312 12.43 12.50 23.78
CA GLY A 312 11.98 13.60 24.63
C GLY A 312 10.54 14.00 24.33
N LEU A 313 10.20 14.13 23.05
CA LEU A 313 8.84 14.44 22.61
C LEU A 313 7.82 13.38 23.02
N LEU A 314 8.17 12.10 22.84
CA LEU A 314 7.32 10.97 23.20
C LEU A 314 7.01 10.91 24.71
N ALA A 315 7.84 11.49 25.57
CA ALA A 315 7.57 11.49 27.02
C ALA A 315 6.36 12.36 27.41
N GLY A 316 6.02 13.38 26.60
CA GLY A 316 5.02 14.38 26.95
C GLY A 316 3.64 14.21 26.29
N ALA A 317 3.57 13.56 25.14
CA ALA A 317 2.34 13.48 24.34
C ALA A 317 2.27 12.21 23.47
N SER A 318 1.12 11.99 22.83
CA SER A 318 0.96 10.96 21.81
C SER A 318 1.58 11.42 20.48
N LEU A 319 1.88 10.49 19.56
CA LEU A 319 2.42 10.88 18.25
C LEU A 319 1.41 11.69 17.44
N GLY A 320 0.13 11.33 17.55
CA GLY A 320 -0.98 12.04 16.96
C GLY A 320 -1.06 13.49 17.43
N ASP A 321 -0.93 13.74 18.73
CA ASP A 321 -0.94 15.09 19.30
C ASP A 321 0.29 15.90 18.84
N LEU A 322 1.48 15.28 18.84
CA LEU A 322 2.71 15.92 18.38
C LEU A 322 2.65 16.26 16.88
N TRP A 323 2.03 15.41 16.07
CA TRP A 323 1.82 15.69 14.66
C TRP A 323 0.78 16.79 14.45
N PHE A 324 -0.39 16.68 15.10
CA PHE A 324 -1.48 17.65 14.97
C PHE A 324 -1.07 19.06 15.41
N SER A 325 -0.25 19.18 16.46
CA SER A 325 0.30 20.45 16.94
C SER A 325 1.41 21.03 16.05
N GLY A 326 1.87 20.28 15.05
CA GLY A 326 2.96 20.69 14.14
C GLY A 326 4.37 20.45 14.68
N VAL A 327 4.52 19.88 15.88
CA VAL A 327 5.82 19.61 16.51
C VAL A 327 6.65 18.61 15.69
N LEU A 328 6.00 17.60 15.10
CA LEU A 328 6.67 16.63 14.21
C LEU A 328 6.90 17.14 12.78
N GLY A 329 6.42 18.34 12.44
CA GLY A 329 6.36 18.81 11.06
C GLY A 329 5.28 18.08 10.25
N GLY A 330 5.31 18.24 8.92
CA GLY A 330 4.36 17.55 8.04
C GLY A 330 2.90 17.98 8.25
N VAL A 331 2.66 19.23 8.64
CA VAL A 331 1.34 19.86 8.70
C VAL A 331 1.25 20.97 7.64
N PRO A 332 0.05 21.45 7.26
CA PRO A 332 -0.09 22.61 6.38
C PRO A 332 0.60 23.84 7.00
N GLU A 333 1.29 24.65 6.18
CA GLU A 333 1.81 25.95 6.63
C GLU A 333 0.65 26.86 7.06
N ASP A 334 0.80 27.52 8.22
CA ASP A 334 -0.14 28.56 8.67
C ASP A 334 -0.15 29.70 7.63
N LYS A 335 -1.36 30.15 7.27
CA LYS A 335 -1.57 31.22 6.28
C LYS A 335 -1.31 32.61 6.85
#